data_AF-A0AA40JPZ1-F1
#
_entry.id   AF-A0AA40JPZ1-F1
#
_cell.length_a   1.000
_cell.length_b   1.000
_cell.length_c   1.000
_cell.angle_alpha   90.00
_cell.angle_beta   90.00
_cell.angle_gamma   90.00
#
_symmetry.space_group_name_H-M   'P 1'
#
loop_
_entity.id
_entity.type
_entity.pdbx_description
1 polymer ?
#
loop_
_entity_poly.entity_id
_entity_poly.type
_entity_poly.pdbx_seq_one_letter_code
_entity_poly.pdbx_strand_id
1 'polypeptide(L)' 'MIATERLLLRPGREADKPVFHALANTPAMMEHFGGPVPQARHDAIIDRMIDQQARHGHCMWAVELRETG' A
#
# COMPACT_ATOMS: atom_id res chain seq x y z
N MET A 1 -0.74 13.62 -5.87
CA MET A 1 0.50 13.44 -5.08
C MET A 1 0.52 14.52 -4.03
N ILE A 2 0.73 14.15 -2.77
CA ILE A 2 0.73 15.09 -1.63
C ILE A 2 2.10 14.97 -0.96
N ALA A 3 2.81 16.08 -0.81
CA ALA A 3 4.10 16.12 -0.15
C ALA A 3 3.99 16.89 1.17
N THR A 4 4.62 16.36 2.21
CA THR A 4 4.80 17.04 3.50
C THR A 4 6.28 17.26 3.76
N GLU A 5 6.62 17.76 4.94
CA GLU A 5 8.00 17.91 5.37
C GLU A 5 8.75 16.56 5.34
N ARG A 6 8.10 15.47 5.79
CA ARG A 6 8.75 14.17 5.98
C ARG A 6 8.26 13.08 5.03
N LEU A 7 7.06 13.24 4.46
CA LEU A 7 6.36 12.16 3.76
C LEU A 7 5.97 12.55 2.35
N LEU A 8 5.98 11.55 1.48
CA LEU A 8 5.44 11.64 0.13
C LEU A 8 4.31 10.63 -0.04
N LEU A 9 3.11 11.14 -0.28
CA LEU A 9 1.93 10.33 -0.57
C LEU A 9 1.74 10.28 -2.08
N ARG A 10 1.88 9.08 -2.64
CA ARG A 10 1.77 8.83 -4.08
C ARG A 10 0.88 7.62 -4.40
N PRO A 11 0.33 7.54 -5.62
CA PRO A 11 -0.42 6.35 -6.03
C PRO A 11 0.47 5.11 -5.90
N GLY A 12 -0.15 3.98 -5.60
CA GLY A 12 0.51 2.68 -5.62
C GLY A 12 1.06 2.35 -7.02
N ARG A 13 2.09 1.51 -7.06
CA ARG A 13 2.74 1.01 -8.27
C ARG A 13 2.86 -0.51 -8.16
N GLU A 14 3.09 -1.18 -9.29
CA GLU A 14 3.33 -2.63 -9.31
C GLU A 14 4.50 -3.06 -8.39
N ALA A 15 5.54 -2.23 -8.29
CA ALA A 15 6.70 -2.49 -7.44
C ALA A 15 6.35 -2.49 -5.93
N ASP A 16 5.24 -1.87 -5.52
CA ASP A 16 4.85 -1.80 -4.12
C ASP A 16 4.14 -3.07 -3.64
N LYS A 17 3.66 -3.93 -4.56
CA LYS A 17 2.93 -5.16 -4.24
C LYS A 17 3.71 -6.14 -3.35
N PRO A 18 4.95 -6.56 -3.70
CA PRO A 18 5.71 -7.45 -2.82
C PRO A 18 6.10 -6.77 -1.49
N VAL A 19 6.35 -5.46 -1.50
CA VAL A 19 6.70 -4.69 -0.30
C VAL A 19 5.52 -4.61 0.67
N PHE A 20 4.34 -4.26 0.17
CA PHE A 20 3.12 -4.18 0.96
C PHE A 20 2.77 -5.52 1.58
N HIS A 21 2.94 -6.62 0.83
CA HIS A 21 2.70 -7.94 1.38
C HIS A 21 3.66 -8.29 2.52
N ALA A 22 4.97 -8.05 2.35
CA ALA A 22 5.94 -8.31 3.41
C ALA A 22 5.67 -7.44 4.66
N LEU A 23 5.24 -6.20 4.47
CA LEU A 23 4.92 -5.26 5.54
C LEU A 23 3.64 -5.65 6.30
N ALA A 24 2.56 -5.96 5.56
CA ALA A 24 1.23 -6.16 6.12
C ALA A 24 0.97 -7.60 6.57
N ASN A 25 1.64 -8.60 5.97
CA ASN A 25 1.37 -10.01 6.25
C ASN A 25 2.15 -10.55 7.47
N THR A 26 2.36 -9.72 8.49
CA THR A 26 3.04 -10.14 9.73
C THR A 26 2.05 -10.80 10.70
N PRO A 27 2.48 -11.73 11.57
CA PRO A 27 1.58 -12.37 12.53
C PRO A 27 0.83 -11.37 13.42
N ALA A 28 1.53 -10.32 13.89
CA ALA A 28 0.95 -9.28 14.73
C ALA A 28 -0.12 -8.45 14.00
N MET A 29 0.09 -8.12 12.72
CA MET A 29 -0.92 -7.44 11.92
C MET A 29 -2.10 -8.37 11.66
N MET A 30 -1.82 -9.58 11.18
CA MET A 30 -2.83 -10.52 10.69
C MET A 30 -3.64 -11.22 11.79
N GLU A 31 -3.24 -11.10 13.05
CA GLU A 31 -4.02 -11.57 14.21
C GLU A 31 -5.47 -11.07 14.17
N HIS A 32 -5.66 -9.81 13.75
CA HIS A 32 -6.99 -9.19 13.64
C HIS A 32 -7.68 -9.42 12.28
N PHE A 33 -7.00 -10.02 11.31
CA PHE A 33 -7.49 -10.20 9.93
C PHE A 33 -7.70 -11.67 9.53
N GLY A 34 -7.59 -12.60 10.49
CA GLY A 34 -7.80 -14.04 10.26
C GLY A 34 -6.56 -14.81 9.83
N GLY A 35 -5.37 -14.30 10.15
CA GLY A 35 -4.08 -14.95 9.89
C GLY A 35 -3.47 -14.61 8.51
N PRO A 36 -2.21 -14.99 8.28
CA PRO A 36 -1.48 -14.64 7.06
C PRO A 36 -2.20 -15.09 5.78
N VAL A 37 -2.16 -14.24 4.75
CA VAL A 37 -2.85 -14.45 3.48
C VAL A 37 -1.84 -14.61 2.34
N PRO A 38 -2.24 -15.15 1.17
CA PRO A 38 -1.37 -15.22 -0.01
C PRO A 38 -1.05 -13.83 -0.59
N GLN A 39 0.07 -13.71 -1.29
CA GLN A 39 0.50 -12.51 -2.03
C GLN A 39 -0.61 -11.93 -2.91
N ALA A 40 -1.30 -12.80 -3.67
CA ALA A 40 -2.39 -12.41 -4.57
C ALA A 40 -3.51 -11.61 -3.89
N ARG A 41 -3.77 -11.83 -2.59
CA ARG A 41 -4.79 -11.08 -1.85
C ARG A 41 -4.36 -9.62 -1.66
N HIS A 42 -3.08 -9.39 -1.39
CA HIS A 42 -2.51 -8.06 -1.23
C HIS A 42 -2.32 -7.36 -2.58
N ASP A 43 -1.96 -8.09 -3.63
CA ASP A 43 -1.89 -7.55 -5.00
C ASP A 43 -3.24 -6.96 -5.42
N ALA A 44 -4.34 -7.70 -5.19
CA ALA A 44 -5.69 -7.24 -5.49
C ALA A 44 -6.11 -5.98 -4.69
N ILE A 45 -5.60 -5.80 -3.47
CA ILE A 45 -5.85 -4.58 -2.69
C ILE A 45 -5.15 -3.39 -3.34
N ILE A 46 -3.89 -3.55 -3.74
CA ILE A 46 -3.11 -2.48 -4.38
C ILE A 46 -3.71 -2.13 -5.75
N ASP A 47 -4.09 -3.12 -6.55
CA ASP A 47 -4.78 -2.91 -7.83
C ASP A 47 -6.06 -2.09 -7.64
N ARG A 48 -6.86 -2.44 -6.62
CA ARG A 48 -8.04 -1.66 -6.27
C ARG A 48 -7.69 -0.23 -5.87
N MET A 49 -6.63 0.00 -5.09
CA MET A 49 -6.24 1.37 -4.71
C MET A 49 -5.80 2.20 -5.91
N ILE A 50 -5.06 1.60 -6.85
CA ILE A 50 -4.65 2.25 -8.11
C ILE A 50 -5.88 2.66 -8.93
N ASP A 51 -6.83 1.74 -9.10
CA ASP A 51 -8.09 2.02 -9.80
C ASP A 51 -8.93 3.10 -9.10
N GLN A 52 -9.06 3.04 -7.77
CA GLN A 52 -9.77 4.06 -6.98
C GLN A 52 -9.12 5.44 -7.13
N GLN A 53 -7.79 5.51 -7.12
CA GLN A 53 -7.06 6.75 -7.35
C GLN A 53 -7.34 7.34 -8.73
N ALA A 54 -7.36 6.50 -9.76
CA ALA A 54 -7.65 6.93 -11.13
C ALA A 54 -9.10 7.43 -11.28
N ARG A 55 -10.06 6.82 -10.57
CA ARG A 55 -11.49 7.17 -10.64
C ARG A 55 -11.88 8.37 -9.80
N HIS A 56 -11.36 8.46 -8.58
CA HIS A 56 -11.84 9.40 -7.56
C HIS A 56 -10.81 10.47 -7.18
N GLY A 57 -9.56 10.34 -7.61
CA GLY A 57 -8.48 11.25 -7.25
C GLY A 57 -7.93 11.07 -5.83
N HIS A 58 -8.51 10.16 -5.04
CA HIS A 58 -8.04 9.81 -3.70
C HIS A 58 -8.23 8.31 -3.39
N CYS A 59 -7.29 7.72 -2.66
CA CYS A 59 -7.34 6.33 -2.18
C CYS A 59 -6.48 6.17 -0.91
N MET A 60 -6.25 4.93 -0.44
CA MET A 60 -5.09 4.69 0.43
C MET A 60 -3.80 4.84 -0.38
N TRP A 61 -2.98 5.80 0.02
CA TRP A 61 -1.75 6.16 -0.67
C TRP A 61 -0.60 5.25 -0.27
N ALA A 62 0.32 5.01 -1.19
CA ALA A 62 1.66 4.56 -0.82
C ALA A 62 2.38 5.75 -0.15
N VAL A 63 3.03 5.48 0.98
CA VAL A 63 3.71 6.49 1.79
C VAL A 63 5.20 6.20 1.76
N GLU A 64 5.96 7.16 1.24
CA GLU A 64 7.42 7.13 1.18
C GLU A 64 8.00 8.15 2.15
N LEU A 65 9.16 7.86 2.70
CA LEU A 65 9.94 8.86 3.43
C LEU A 65 10.59 9.78 2.40
N ARG A 66 10.43 11.09 2.59
CA ARG A 66 10.94 12.07 1.62
C ARG A 66 12.47 12.00 1.44
N GLU A 67 13.18 11.65 2.50
CA GLU A 67 14.65 11.60 2.49
C GLU A 67 15.22 10.36 1.81
N THR A 68 14.50 9.22 1.86
CA THR A 68 15.05 7.92 1.45
C THR A 68 14.31 7.26 0.29
N GLY A 69 13.08 7.67 -0.01
CA GLY A 69 12.20 6.98 -0.94
C GLY A 69 11.64 5.72 -0.31
#